data_AF-A0A9P3KAH2-F1
#
_entry.id   AF-A0A9P3KAH2-F1
#
_cell.length_a   1.000
_cell.length_b   1.000
_cell.length_c   1.000
_cell.angle_alpha   90.00
_cell.angle_beta   90.00
_cell.angle_gamma   90.00
#
_symmetry.space_group_name_H-M   'P 1'
#
loop_
_entity.id
_entity.type
_entity.pdbx_description
1 polymer ?
#
loop_
_entity_poly.entity_id
_entity_poly.type
_entity_poly.pdbx_seq_one_letter_code
_entity_poly.pdbx_strand_id
1 'polypeptide(L)'
;MERQHIDQDLTMRRMEAALFGNLEILGFHRDRVAVNIRLTPNMFQISNLNAGNVILHFLLTRLLPASRITWIFPPKKTCLSQMRKTVIEVLRELEAKGCIPPHSARNTTITAATGPRMVELLYYLSSHALAVFLARKAGGTGEEAPPVHRHVSTKSELVAMHRTHLGTVARLAGELHARQQQLLDSRDWQTEQAAQLKRTIRSLELLTPSRPCACPM
;
A
#
# COMPACT_ATOMS: atom_id res chain seq x y z
N MET A 1 19.25 15.64 -29.44
CA MET A 1 18.14 15.99 -28.53
C MET A 1 17.06 14.90 -28.46
N GLU A 2 16.69 14.24 -29.57
CA GLU A 2 15.67 13.16 -29.57
C GLU A 2 15.92 11.99 -28.61
N ARG A 3 17.15 11.50 -28.47
CA ARG A 3 17.46 10.37 -27.57
C ARG A 3 17.20 10.65 -26.09
N GLN A 4 17.37 11.91 -25.64
CA GLN A 4 17.13 12.29 -24.24
C GLN A 4 15.64 12.36 -23.91
N HIS A 5 14.82 12.78 -24.88
CA HIS A 5 13.37 12.86 -24.73
C HIS A 5 12.74 11.46 -24.64
N ILE A 6 13.19 10.54 -25.50
CA ILE A 6 12.73 9.14 -25.50
C ILE A 6 13.09 8.42 -24.19
N ASP A 7 14.27 8.68 -23.62
CA ASP A 7 14.70 8.04 -22.38
C ASP A 7 13.94 8.57 -21.14
N GLN A 8 13.58 9.86 -21.15
CA GLN A 8 12.73 10.46 -20.11
C GLN A 8 11.30 9.91 -20.15
N ASP A 9 10.71 9.78 -21.34
CA ASP A 9 9.37 9.20 -21.50
C ASP A 9 9.30 7.75 -21.07
N LEU A 10 10.31 6.94 -21.43
CA LEU A 10 10.38 5.55 -20.99
C LEU A 10 10.53 5.45 -19.46
N THR A 11 11.36 6.31 -18.87
CA THR A 11 11.55 6.36 -17.41
C THR A 11 10.27 6.74 -16.69
N MET A 12 9.56 7.77 -17.18
CA MET A 12 8.28 8.21 -16.64
C MET A 12 7.23 7.09 -16.67
N ARG A 13 7.10 6.38 -17.80
CA ARG A 13 6.16 5.25 -17.92
C ARG A 13 6.48 4.13 -16.93
N ARG A 14 7.76 3.83 -16.69
CA ARG A 14 8.18 2.82 -15.72
C ARG A 14 7.87 3.24 -14.29
N MET A 15 8.11 4.51 -13.94
CA MET A 15 7.74 5.06 -12.63
C MET A 15 6.23 5.05 -12.41
N GLU A 16 5.45 5.40 -13.42
CA GLU A 16 3.99 5.38 -13.34
C GLU A 16 3.44 3.96 -13.19
N ALA A 17 3.98 2.98 -13.93
CA ALA A 17 3.62 1.58 -13.76
C ALA A 17 3.96 1.06 -12.34
N ALA A 18 5.13 1.42 -11.83
CA ALA A 18 5.56 1.06 -10.47
C ALA A 18 4.67 1.72 -9.41
N LEU A 19 4.30 2.99 -9.60
CA LEU A 19 3.35 3.70 -8.75
C LEU A 19 2.02 2.92 -8.67
N PHE A 20 1.45 2.51 -9.81
CA PHE A 20 0.20 1.76 -9.81
C PHE A 20 0.32 0.42 -9.06
N GLY A 21 1.40 -0.32 -9.27
CA GLY A 21 1.66 -1.56 -8.53
C GLY A 21 1.79 -1.33 -7.02
N ASN A 22 2.51 -0.29 -6.61
CA ASN A 22 2.64 0.07 -5.19
C ASN A 22 1.28 0.44 -4.57
N LEU A 23 0.47 1.22 -5.28
CA LEU A 23 -0.86 1.61 -4.82
C LEU A 23 -1.76 0.39 -4.62
N GLU A 24 -1.73 -0.56 -5.54
CA GLU A 24 -2.51 -1.80 -5.46
C GLU A 24 -2.11 -2.64 -4.23
N ILE A 25 -0.80 -2.83 -3.99
CA ILE A 25 -0.28 -3.56 -2.83
C ILE A 25 -0.67 -2.88 -1.51
N LEU A 26 -0.70 -1.54 -1.49
CA LEU A 26 -1.15 -0.76 -0.34
C LEU A 26 -2.68 -0.80 -0.11
N GLY A 27 -3.42 -1.46 -1.00
CA GLY A 27 -4.88 -1.60 -0.92
C GLY A 27 -5.66 -0.43 -1.52
N PHE A 28 -5.07 0.29 -2.48
CA PHE A 28 -5.77 1.34 -3.21
C PHE A 28 -6.63 0.73 -4.33
N HIS A 29 -7.94 0.67 -4.10
CA HIS A 29 -8.89 0.12 -5.07
C HIS A 29 -9.56 1.24 -5.86
N ARG A 30 -9.36 1.25 -7.18
CA ARG A 30 -9.87 2.30 -8.09
C ARG A 30 -11.38 2.48 -7.98
N ASP A 31 -12.10 1.37 -7.93
CA ASP A 31 -13.58 1.33 -7.93
C ASP A 31 -14.19 1.77 -6.59
N ARG A 32 -13.40 1.82 -5.52
CA ARG A 32 -13.87 2.21 -4.18
C ARG A 32 -13.69 3.69 -3.90
N VAL A 33 -13.07 4.44 -4.81
CA VAL A 33 -12.93 5.87 -4.64
C VAL A 33 -14.17 6.55 -5.22
N ALA A 34 -14.97 7.17 -4.36
CA ALA A 34 -16.21 7.86 -4.71
C ALA A 34 -16.01 9.15 -5.56
N VAL A 35 -14.85 9.30 -6.20
CA VAL A 35 -14.47 10.47 -6.98
C VAL A 35 -14.16 10.05 -8.40
N ASN A 36 -14.63 10.83 -9.37
CA ASN A 36 -14.44 10.61 -10.80
C ASN A 36 -12.96 10.81 -11.19
N ILE A 37 -12.12 9.83 -10.86
CA ILE A 37 -10.68 9.89 -11.04
C ILE A 37 -10.30 9.11 -12.29
N ARG A 38 -9.54 9.76 -13.17
CA ARG A 38 -8.89 9.09 -14.30
C ARG A 38 -7.55 8.54 -13.84
N LEU A 39 -7.55 7.29 -13.37
CA LEU A 39 -6.34 6.49 -13.13
C LEU A 39 -6.04 5.70 -14.40
N THR A 40 -5.49 6.36 -15.40
CA THR A 40 -5.10 5.74 -16.67
C THR A 40 -3.58 5.85 -16.85
N PRO A 41 -2.95 5.04 -17.72
CA PRO A 41 -1.61 5.32 -18.16
C PRO A 41 -1.51 6.77 -18.65
N ASN A 42 -0.40 7.44 -18.36
CA ASN A 42 -0.13 8.82 -18.67
C ASN A 42 -1.11 9.83 -18.03
N MET A 43 -1.68 9.53 -16.85
CA MET A 43 -2.72 10.37 -16.23
C MET A 43 -2.27 11.77 -15.83
N PHE A 44 -0.96 12.03 -15.83
CA PHE A 44 -0.35 13.32 -15.55
C PHE A 44 0.30 13.98 -16.78
N GLN A 45 0.05 13.50 -18.01
CA GLN A 45 0.44 14.27 -19.21
C GLN A 45 -0.30 15.62 -19.26
N ILE A 46 -1.50 15.65 -18.70
CA ILE A 46 -2.32 16.86 -18.50
C ILE A 46 -2.59 16.97 -17.00
N SER A 47 -2.93 18.18 -16.55
CA SER A 47 -3.30 18.42 -15.14
C SER A 47 -4.43 17.49 -14.69
N ASN A 48 -4.17 16.74 -13.63
CA ASN A 48 -5.13 15.82 -13.02
C ASN A 48 -5.12 15.97 -11.50
N LEU A 49 -5.63 17.12 -11.05
CA LEU A 49 -5.64 17.49 -9.64
C LEU A 49 -6.44 16.53 -8.77
N ASN A 50 -7.52 15.95 -9.29
CA ASN A 50 -8.32 14.99 -8.55
C ASN A 50 -7.51 13.71 -8.29
N ALA A 51 -6.90 13.10 -9.31
CA ALA A 51 -6.04 11.93 -9.11
C ALA A 51 -4.87 12.23 -8.17
N GLY A 52 -4.18 13.35 -8.39
CA GLY A 52 -3.06 13.78 -7.55
C GLY A 52 -3.45 13.90 -6.07
N ASN A 53 -4.54 14.62 -5.78
CA ASN A 53 -5.00 14.83 -4.40
C ASN A 53 -5.45 13.53 -3.73
N VAL A 54 -6.13 12.64 -4.45
CA VAL A 54 -6.59 11.35 -3.92
C VAL A 54 -5.39 10.49 -3.55
N ILE A 55 -4.44 10.36 -4.48
CA ILE A 55 -3.26 9.52 -4.29
C ILE A 55 -2.41 10.09 -3.14
N LEU A 56 -2.20 11.41 -3.10
CA LEU A 56 -1.49 12.06 -1.99
C LEU A 56 -2.18 11.81 -0.66
N HIS A 57 -3.50 12.02 -0.58
CA HIS A 57 -4.25 11.76 0.64
C HIS A 57 -4.11 10.29 1.07
N PHE A 58 -4.32 9.35 0.15
CA PHE A 58 -4.18 7.92 0.41
C PHE A 58 -2.78 7.58 0.94
N LEU A 59 -1.71 7.99 0.25
CA LEU A 59 -0.34 7.68 0.66
C LEU A 59 -0.01 8.29 2.02
N LEU A 60 -0.43 9.53 2.28
CA LEU A 60 -0.20 10.19 3.56
C LEU A 60 -0.97 9.51 4.71
N THR A 61 -2.19 9.03 4.49
CA THR A 61 -2.93 8.26 5.50
C THR A 61 -2.27 6.93 5.87
N ARG A 62 -1.39 6.40 5.01
CA ARG A 62 -0.60 5.20 5.31
C ARG A 62 0.68 5.54 6.07
N LEU A 63 1.24 6.72 5.86
CA LEU A 63 2.49 7.14 6.48
C LEU A 63 2.29 7.78 7.85
N LEU A 64 1.31 8.67 7.96
CA LEU A 64 1.10 9.53 9.13
C LEU A 64 0.08 8.94 10.10
N PRO A 65 0.17 9.31 11.39
CA PRO A 65 -0.92 9.08 12.33
C PRO A 65 -2.16 9.90 11.91
N ALA A 66 -3.35 9.36 12.17
CA ALA A 66 -4.62 9.98 11.81
C ALA A 66 -4.78 11.40 12.39
N SER A 67 -4.15 11.69 13.53
CA SER A 67 -4.17 13.01 14.19
C SER A 67 -3.59 14.14 13.34
N ARG A 68 -2.67 13.86 12.40
CA ARG A 68 -2.07 14.87 11.52
C ARG A 68 -2.92 15.16 10.27
N ILE A 69 -3.92 14.32 9.98
CA ILE A 69 -4.77 14.45 8.79
C ILE A 69 -6.11 15.02 9.23
N THR A 70 -6.21 16.35 9.22
CA THR A 70 -7.39 17.08 9.68
C THR A 70 -8.44 17.31 8.59
N TRP A 71 -8.14 16.94 7.34
CA TRP A 71 -9.05 17.14 6.21
C TRP A 71 -9.73 15.83 5.80
N ILE A 72 -11.03 15.93 5.53
CA ILE A 72 -11.85 14.85 4.98
C ILE A 72 -11.68 14.85 3.46
N PHE A 73 -11.59 13.66 2.86
CA PHE A 73 -11.57 13.50 1.41
C PHE A 73 -12.98 13.13 0.88
N PRO A 74 -13.51 13.78 -0.16
CA PRO A 74 -12.92 14.89 -0.92
C PRO A 74 -12.92 16.22 -0.15
N PRO A 75 -11.83 17.02 -0.24
CA PRO A 75 -11.74 18.28 0.47
C PRO A 75 -12.75 19.31 -0.07
N LYS A 76 -13.44 20.00 0.84
CA LYS A 76 -14.21 21.20 0.48
C LYS A 76 -13.26 22.25 -0.13
N LYS A 77 -13.73 23.06 -1.09
CA LYS A 77 -12.91 24.10 -1.74
C LYS A 77 -12.21 25.02 -0.72
N THR A 78 -12.88 25.32 0.38
CA THR A 78 -12.37 26.14 1.49
C THR A 78 -11.21 25.50 2.26
N CYS A 79 -11.09 24.16 2.25
CA CYS A 79 -10.06 23.41 2.96
C CYS A 79 -8.87 23.03 2.08
N LEU A 80 -8.92 23.31 0.77
CA LEU A 80 -7.85 22.94 -0.18
C LEU A 80 -6.51 23.62 0.13
N SER A 81 -6.53 24.88 0.55
CA SER A 81 -5.31 25.62 0.92
C SER A 81 -4.66 25.01 2.15
N GLN A 82 -5.46 24.65 3.17
CA GLN A 82 -4.97 24.02 4.39
C GLN A 82 -4.41 22.62 4.12
N MET A 83 -5.13 21.80 3.35
CA MET A 83 -4.64 20.50 2.89
C MET A 83 -3.28 20.64 2.20
N ARG A 84 -3.15 21.58 1.25
CA ARG A 84 -1.88 21.81 0.53
C ARG A 84 -0.74 22.20 1.48
N LYS A 85 -1.00 23.07 2.46
CA LYS A 85 0.01 23.45 3.47
C LYS A 85 0.51 22.23 4.22
N THR A 86 -0.38 21.39 4.75
CA THR A 86 0.02 20.19 5.50
C THR A 86 0.70 19.16 4.61
N VAL A 87 0.23 18.96 3.37
CA VAL A 87 0.90 18.07 2.40
C VAL A 87 2.34 18.56 2.14
N ILE A 88 2.54 19.86 1.90
CA ILE A 88 3.89 20.42 1.65
C ILE A 88 4.79 20.27 2.88
N GLU A 89 4.26 20.55 4.07
CA GLU A 89 5.01 20.41 5.33
C GLU A 89 5.50 18.97 5.52
N VAL A 90 4.62 17.99 5.37
CA VAL A 90 4.98 16.57 5.49
C VAL A 90 5.96 16.15 4.40
N LEU A 91 5.76 16.58 3.16
CA LEU A 91 6.70 16.25 2.09
C LEU A 91 8.09 16.84 2.37
N ARG A 92 8.19 18.03 2.94
CA ARG A 92 9.48 18.62 3.36
C ARG A 92 10.13 17.87 4.51
N GLU A 93 9.36 17.37 5.48
CA GLU A 93 9.88 16.50 6.53
C GLU A 93 10.44 15.20 5.94
N LEU A 94 9.73 14.59 4.99
CA LEU A 94 10.17 13.38 4.30
C LEU A 94 11.41 13.64 3.43
N GLU A 95 11.52 14.82 2.80
CA GLU A 95 12.75 15.25 2.11
C GLU A 95 13.93 15.38 3.07
N ALA A 96 13.73 16.03 4.22
CA ALA A 96 14.78 16.22 5.23
C ALA A 96 15.28 14.88 5.79
N LYS A 97 14.40 13.88 5.88
CA LYS A 97 14.73 12.50 6.27
C LYS A 97 15.35 11.67 5.13
N GLY A 98 15.43 12.22 3.91
CA GLY A 98 15.92 11.50 2.73
C GLY A 98 14.96 10.43 2.20
N CYS A 99 13.68 10.45 2.59
CA CYS A 99 12.70 9.46 2.17
C CYS A 99 12.23 9.68 0.72
N ILE A 100 12.30 10.92 0.22
CA ILE A 100 11.93 11.33 -1.15
C ILE A 100 13.02 12.25 -1.74
N PRO A 101 13.08 12.48 -3.07
CA PRO A 101 14.17 13.26 -3.66
C PRO A 101 14.13 14.72 -3.22
N PRO A 102 15.28 15.41 -3.16
CA PRO A 102 15.33 16.83 -2.87
C PRO A 102 14.54 17.62 -3.91
N HIS A 103 13.84 18.67 -3.45
CA HIS A 103 13.04 19.57 -4.28
C HIS A 103 11.81 18.94 -4.97
N SER A 104 11.31 17.83 -4.45
CA SER A 104 10.05 17.19 -4.83
C SER A 104 8.83 17.88 -4.21
N ALA A 105 8.97 18.43 -2.99
CA ALA A 105 7.94 19.11 -2.20
C ALA A 105 7.65 20.55 -2.68
N ARG A 106 7.53 20.73 -4.00
CA ARG A 106 7.20 22.02 -4.60
C ARG A 106 5.69 22.20 -4.64
N ASN A 107 5.21 23.33 -4.14
CA ASN A 107 3.80 23.72 -4.24
C ASN A 107 3.31 23.67 -5.69
N THR A 108 4.14 24.10 -6.64
CA THR A 108 3.81 24.10 -8.08
C THR A 108 3.56 22.70 -8.64
N THR A 109 4.31 21.68 -8.21
CA THR A 109 4.08 20.29 -8.63
C THR A 109 2.72 19.80 -8.14
N ILE A 110 2.36 20.12 -6.89
CA ILE A 110 1.11 19.69 -6.25
C ILE A 110 -0.10 20.46 -6.82
N THR A 111 0.04 21.76 -7.08
CA THR A 111 -1.06 22.60 -7.59
C THR A 111 -1.29 22.43 -9.08
N ALA A 112 -0.26 22.08 -9.85
CA ALA A 112 -0.41 21.76 -11.26
C ALA A 112 -0.82 20.29 -11.47
N ALA A 113 -0.35 19.38 -10.60
CA ALA A 113 -0.57 17.94 -10.68
C ALA A 113 -0.44 17.42 -12.12
N THR A 114 0.71 17.72 -12.74
CA THR A 114 1.01 17.42 -14.14
C THR A 114 2.50 17.21 -14.33
N GLY A 115 2.87 16.53 -15.41
CA GLY A 115 4.21 16.31 -15.87
C GLY A 115 5.01 15.26 -15.08
N PRO A 116 6.26 15.05 -15.49
CA PRO A 116 7.11 13.98 -14.95
C PRO A 116 7.42 14.15 -13.46
N ARG A 117 7.53 15.39 -12.97
CA ARG A 117 7.80 15.68 -11.55
C ARG A 117 6.70 15.18 -10.63
N MET A 118 5.44 15.21 -11.08
CA MET A 118 4.32 14.70 -10.29
C MET A 118 4.38 13.17 -10.19
N VAL A 119 4.66 12.49 -11.32
CA VAL A 119 4.84 11.04 -11.36
C VAL A 119 6.01 10.62 -10.47
N GLU A 120 7.13 11.31 -10.56
CA GLU A 120 8.33 11.04 -9.77
C GLU A 120 8.06 11.19 -8.27
N LEU A 121 7.45 12.30 -7.84
CA LEU A 121 7.05 12.52 -6.45
C LEU A 121 6.16 11.39 -5.94
N LEU A 122 5.11 11.04 -6.68
CA LEU A 122 4.18 9.99 -6.28
C LEU A 122 4.85 8.61 -6.26
N TYR A 123 5.72 8.33 -7.22
CA TYR A 123 6.49 7.09 -7.28
C TYR A 123 7.34 6.90 -6.02
N TYR A 124 8.17 7.89 -5.66
CA TYR A 124 9.02 7.79 -4.48
C TYR A 124 8.21 7.76 -3.18
N LEU A 125 7.16 8.57 -3.09
CA LEU A 125 6.26 8.57 -1.94
C LEU A 125 5.56 7.21 -1.78
N SER A 126 5.09 6.60 -2.88
CA SER A 126 4.45 5.28 -2.86
C SER A 126 5.41 4.16 -2.49
N SER A 127 6.66 4.25 -2.96
CA SER A 127 7.71 3.28 -2.65
C SER A 127 8.10 3.35 -1.18
N HIS A 128 8.21 4.56 -0.62
CA HIS A 128 8.43 4.75 0.81
C HIS A 128 7.23 4.26 1.64
N ALA A 129 6.00 4.59 1.25
CA ALA A 129 4.80 4.09 1.92
C ALA A 129 4.71 2.57 1.91
N LEU A 130 5.09 1.93 0.80
CA LEU A 130 5.18 0.47 0.71
C LEU A 130 6.25 -0.09 1.64
N ALA A 131 7.44 0.50 1.69
CA ALA A 131 8.49 0.08 2.62
C ALA A 131 8.04 0.16 4.09
N VAL A 132 7.39 1.26 4.48
CA VAL A 132 6.82 1.44 5.83
C VAL A 132 5.73 0.40 6.11
N PHE A 133 4.82 0.16 5.15
CA PHE A 133 3.77 -0.85 5.29
C PHE A 133 4.33 -2.25 5.51
N LEU A 134 5.34 -2.64 4.74
CA LEU A 134 6.00 -3.94 4.85
C LEU A 134 6.76 -4.07 6.17
N ALA A 135 7.43 -3.02 6.63
CA ALA A 135 8.11 -3.00 7.92
C ALA A 135 7.14 -3.18 9.10
N ARG A 136 5.98 -2.50 9.06
CA ARG A 136 4.90 -2.67 10.04
C ARG A 136 4.36 -4.11 10.04
N LYS A 137 4.15 -4.67 8.86
CA LYS A 137 3.63 -6.03 8.70
C LYS A 137 4.60 -7.11 9.19
N ALA A 138 5.91 -6.85 9.11
CA ALA A 138 6.96 -7.72 9.63
C ALA A 138 7.09 -7.65 11.17
N GLY A 139 6.30 -6.84 11.87
CA GLY A 139 6.33 -6.70 13.34
C GLY A 139 7.29 -5.63 13.85
N GLY A 140 7.86 -4.79 12.98
CA GLY A 140 8.65 -3.62 13.38
C GLY A 140 7.76 -2.46 13.85
N THR A 141 8.32 -1.55 14.65
CA THR A 141 7.63 -0.35 15.18
C THR A 141 7.19 0.65 14.10
N GLY A 142 7.59 0.45 12.83
CA GLY A 142 6.88 1.02 11.69
C GLY A 142 6.99 2.53 11.51
N GLU A 143 7.89 3.20 12.23
CA GLU A 143 8.14 4.65 12.12
C GLU A 143 9.29 5.01 11.19
N GLU A 144 10.27 4.12 10.98
CA GLU A 144 11.44 4.38 10.15
C GLU A 144 11.71 3.18 9.23
N ALA A 145 11.08 3.18 8.05
CA ALA A 145 11.66 2.44 6.93
C ALA A 145 12.90 3.20 6.46
N PRO A 146 14.01 2.51 6.13
CA PRO A 146 15.21 3.17 5.63
C PRO A 146 14.86 4.04 4.41
N PRO A 147 15.52 5.19 4.24
CA PRO A 147 15.26 6.07 3.11
C PRO A 147 15.42 5.30 1.81
N VAL A 148 14.33 5.22 1.04
CA VAL A 148 14.31 4.56 -0.28
C VAL A 148 15.13 5.37 -1.29
N HIS A 149 15.38 6.64 -0.97
CA HIS A 149 16.14 7.55 -1.80
C HIS A 149 17.64 7.46 -1.57
N ARG A 150 18.33 6.65 -2.40
CA ARG A 150 19.68 7.00 -2.85
C ARG A 150 19.55 7.62 -4.23
N HIS A 151 20.25 8.72 -4.49
CA HIS A 151 20.29 9.35 -5.81
C HIS A 151 20.65 8.30 -6.87
N VAL A 152 19.67 7.89 -7.67
CA VAL A 152 19.88 6.97 -8.79
C VAL A 152 20.35 7.83 -9.95
N SER A 153 21.67 7.87 -10.17
CA SER A 153 22.29 8.71 -11.21
C SER A 153 22.26 8.01 -12.57
N THR A 154 22.07 6.69 -12.60
CA THR A 154 22.19 5.90 -13.82
C THR A 154 21.02 4.93 -14.05
N LYS A 155 20.70 4.68 -15.32
CA LYS A 155 19.65 3.74 -15.77
C LYS A 155 19.87 2.32 -15.24
N SER A 156 21.13 1.91 -15.03
CA SER A 156 21.51 0.62 -14.43
C SER A 156 21.14 0.53 -12.95
N GLU A 157 21.34 1.60 -12.19
CA GLU A 157 20.96 1.67 -10.77
C GLU A 157 19.44 1.66 -10.59
N LEU A 158 18.68 2.31 -11.48
CA LEU A 158 17.21 2.26 -11.45
C LEU A 158 16.71 0.83 -11.68
N VAL A 159 17.30 0.13 -12.65
CA VAL A 159 16.98 -1.27 -12.95
C VAL A 159 17.41 -2.20 -11.82
N ALA A 160 18.57 -1.95 -11.20
CA ALA A 160 19.04 -2.70 -10.04
C ALA A 160 18.10 -2.51 -8.84
N MET A 161 17.75 -1.27 -8.52
CA MET A 161 16.81 -0.91 -7.46
C MET A 161 15.42 -1.52 -7.71
N HIS A 162 14.95 -1.49 -8.96
CA HIS A 162 13.68 -2.10 -9.33
C HIS A 162 13.74 -3.63 -9.21
N ARG A 163 14.87 -4.28 -9.54
CA ARG A 163 15.09 -5.71 -9.30
C ARG A 163 15.13 -6.06 -7.82
N THR A 164 15.81 -5.29 -6.98
CA THR A 164 15.84 -5.54 -5.53
C THR A 164 14.47 -5.28 -4.90
N HIS A 165 13.74 -4.25 -5.32
CA HIS A 165 12.36 -4.04 -4.87
C HIS A 165 11.45 -5.18 -5.29
N LEU A 166 11.47 -5.59 -6.57
CA LEU A 166 10.68 -6.72 -7.05
C LEU A 166 11.07 -8.04 -6.36
N GLY A 167 12.35 -8.27 -6.10
CA GLY A 167 12.82 -9.43 -5.35
C GLY A 167 12.34 -9.42 -3.90
N THR A 168 12.35 -8.24 -3.25
CA THR A 168 11.83 -8.07 -1.89
C THR A 168 10.32 -8.28 -1.84
N VAL A 169 9.59 -7.74 -2.82
CA VAL A 169 8.13 -7.94 -2.96
C VAL A 169 7.82 -9.41 -3.23
N ALA A 170 8.56 -10.08 -4.11
CA ALA A 170 8.37 -11.50 -4.40
C ALA A 170 8.64 -12.38 -3.16
N ARG A 171 9.70 -12.08 -2.39
CA ARG A 171 9.99 -12.77 -1.13
C ARG A 171 8.86 -12.60 -0.13
N LEU A 172 8.40 -11.36 0.07
CA LEU A 172 7.32 -11.05 1.02
C LEU A 172 5.97 -11.63 0.58
N ALA A 173 5.71 -11.71 -0.73
CA ALA A 173 4.54 -12.40 -1.28
C ALA A 173 4.62 -13.91 -1.01
N GLY A 174 5.81 -14.52 -1.17
CA GLY A 174 6.05 -15.92 -0.83
C GLY A 174 5.85 -16.21 0.66
N GLU A 175 6.39 -15.36 1.54
CA GLU A 175 6.19 -15.45 2.99
C GLU A 175 4.73 -15.28 3.38
N LEU A 176 4.01 -14.37 2.72
CA LEU A 176 2.57 -14.19 2.96
C LEU A 176 1.78 -15.43 2.55
N HIS A 177 2.09 -15.98 1.39
CA HIS A 177 1.43 -17.18 0.87
C HIS A 177 1.67 -18.38 1.79
N ALA A 178 2.92 -18.57 2.24
CA ALA A 178 3.26 -19.62 3.20
C ALA A 178 2.52 -19.45 4.54
N ARG A 179 2.41 -18.21 5.04
CA ARG A 179 1.71 -17.91 6.29
C ARG A 179 0.19 -18.07 6.17
N GLN A 180 -0.36 -17.74 5.00
CA GLN A 180 -1.77 -17.97 4.69
C GLN A 180 -2.08 -19.47 4.59
N GLN A 181 -1.17 -20.25 4.00
CA GLN A 181 -1.28 -21.71 3.94
C GLN A 181 -1.22 -22.34 5.34
N GLN A 182 -0.29 -21.91 6.20
CA GLN A 182 -0.23 -22.36 7.60
C GLN A 182 -1.50 -22.06 8.38
N LEU A 183 -2.13 -20.90 8.14
CA LEU A 183 -3.40 -20.55 8.78
C LEU A 183 -4.57 -21.41 8.28
N LEU A 184 -4.58 -21.77 6.99
CA LEU A 184 -5.55 -22.71 6.43
C LEU A 184 -5.34 -24.11 7.01
N ASP A 185 -4.11 -24.61 7.00
CA ASP A 185 -3.76 -25.92 7.56
C ASP A 185 -4.09 -26.00 9.07
N SER A 186 -3.90 -24.91 9.82
CA SER A 186 -4.26 -24.84 11.24
C SER A 186 -5.78 -24.83 11.46
N ARG A 187 -6.54 -24.18 10.57
CA ARG A 187 -8.02 -24.21 10.59
C ARG A 187 -8.55 -25.60 10.27
N ASP A 188 -7.97 -26.23 9.25
CA ASP A 188 -8.31 -27.58 8.82
C ASP A 188 -8.01 -28.60 9.92
N TRP A 189 -6.87 -28.46 10.60
CA TRP A 189 -6.51 -29.24 11.78
C TRP A 189 -7.51 -29.06 12.94
N GLN A 190 -7.96 -27.83 13.21
CA GLN A 190 -8.99 -27.58 14.23
C GLN A 190 -10.36 -28.19 13.85
N THR A 191 -10.74 -28.14 12.58
CA THR A 191 -11.97 -28.81 12.12
C THR A 191 -11.88 -30.33 12.18
N GLU A 192 -10.73 -30.92 11.87
CA GLU A 192 -10.50 -32.37 11.97
C GLU A 192 -10.54 -32.82 13.43
N GLN A 193 -9.90 -32.09 14.34
CA GLN A 193 -9.95 -32.32 15.79
C GLN A 193 -11.39 -32.25 16.32
N ALA A 194 -12.15 -31.22 15.92
CA ALA A 194 -13.56 -31.08 16.33
C ALA A 194 -14.45 -32.19 15.75
N ALA A 195 -14.20 -32.63 14.51
CA ALA A 195 -14.90 -33.75 13.90
C ALA A 195 -14.58 -35.08 14.60
N GLN A 196 -13.32 -35.28 14.98
CA GLN A 196 -12.89 -36.47 15.70
C GLN A 196 -13.48 -36.52 17.11
N LEU A 197 -13.51 -35.40 17.83
CA LEU A 197 -14.16 -35.31 19.14
C LEU A 197 -15.66 -35.65 19.05
N LYS A 198 -16.35 -35.15 18.02
CA LYS A 198 -17.77 -35.46 17.77
C LYS A 198 -17.99 -36.95 17.48
N ARG A 199 -17.09 -37.60 16.73
CA ARG A 199 -17.14 -39.06 16.48
C ARG A 199 -16.97 -39.84 17.79
N THR A 200 -16.01 -39.43 18.62
CA THR A 200 -15.76 -40.06 19.93
C THR A 200 -16.92 -39.91 20.90
N ILE A 201 -17.55 -38.72 20.96
CA ILE A 201 -18.75 -38.49 21.79
C ILE A 201 -19.89 -39.40 21.32
N ARG A 202 -20.14 -39.46 20.01
CA ARG A 202 -21.20 -40.30 19.43
C ARG A 202 -20.96 -41.79 19.66
N SER A 203 -19.71 -42.26 19.65
CA SER A 203 -19.40 -43.66 19.99
C SER A 203 -19.60 -43.97 21.47
N LEU A 204 -19.37 -43.00 22.36
CA LEU A 204 -19.64 -43.16 23.80
C LEU A 204 -21.14 -43.19 24.11
N GLU A 205 -21.95 -42.40 23.39
CA GLU A 205 -23.41 -42.41 23.48
C GLU A 205 -24.04 -43.73 22.99
N LEU A 206 -23.37 -44.47 22.11
CA LEU A 206 -23.82 -45.78 21.64
C LEU A 206 -23.46 -46.92 22.61
N LEU A 207 -22.59 -46.66 23.58
CA LEU A 207 -22.14 -47.62 24.60
C LEU A 207 -22.86 -47.43 25.94
N THR A 208 -23.67 -46.37 26.11
CA THR A 208 -24.50 -46.18 27.30
C THR A 208 -25.83 -46.94 27.15
N PRO A 209 -26.10 -47.97 27.98
CA PRO A 209 -27.36 -48.68 27.90
C PRO A 209 -28.50 -47.75 28.31
N SER A 210 -29.50 -47.63 27.44
CA SER A 210 -30.80 -47.01 27.73
C SER A 210 -31.38 -47.64 28.99
N ARG A 211 -31.48 -46.87 30.08
CA ARG A 211 -32.17 -47.32 31.31
C ARG A 211 -33.63 -47.67 30.96
N PRO A 212 -34.14 -48.85 31.36
CA PRO A 212 -35.51 -49.22 31.10
C PRO A 212 -36.48 -48.54 32.08
N CYS A 213 -37.60 -48.11 31.49
CA CYS A 213 -38.98 -48.02 31.99
C CYS A 213 -39.24 -47.63 33.45
N ALA A 214 -39.90 -46.48 33.59
CA ALA A 214 -40.71 -46.12 34.75
C ALA A 214 -41.81 -47.18 35.00
N CYS A 215 -41.97 -47.58 36.27
CA CYS A 215 -43.16 -48.30 36.74
C CYS A 215 -44.22 -47.30 37.20
N PRO A 216 -45.52 -47.57 36.98
CA PRO A 216 -46.61 -46.67 37.35
C PRO A 216 -47.01 -46.85 38.81
N MET A 217 -47.54 -45.78 39.43
CA MET A 217 -48.53 -45.85 40.50
C MET A 217 -49.80 -45.15 40.03
#